data_AF-A0A831T1X8-F1
#
_entry.id   AF-A0A831T1X8-F1
#
_cell.length_a   1.000
_cell.length_b   1.000
_cell.length_c   1.000
_cell.angle_alpha   90.00
_cell.angle_beta   90.00
_cell.angle_gamma   90.00
#
_symmetry.space_group_name_H-M   'P 1'
#
loop_
_entity.id
_entity.type
_entity.pdbx_description
1 polymer ?
#
loop_
_entity_poly.entity_id
_entity_poly.type
_entity_poly.pdbx_seq_one_letter_code
_entity_poly.pdbx_strand_id
1 'polypeptide(L)'
;MRLAVGIPTGCEPTVVTFTARDLAGKESQCTSTIEFNAEPSALIELPQVAPVVGNPISFKSEFSGGCGPFEVNWFIIGPVAPEFIGNGTGTIRLPKGFPLPGKYTVFVGLKDAKGCNSFHSLEMEAKRLRSGDVNGDETVNTPDLVLLIQVILGHVPLGDVPRVAPSADIDGDGFINIADLIRLIQIISGQA
;
A
#
# COMPACT_ATOMS: atom_id res chain seq x y z
N MET A 1 19.21 14.16 -49.58
CA MET A 1 18.18 13.76 -48.61
C MET A 1 18.66 14.16 -47.23
N ARG A 2 17.83 14.87 -46.44
CA ARG A 2 18.16 15.24 -45.05
C ARG A 2 17.17 14.55 -44.12
N LEU A 3 17.69 13.98 -43.02
CA LEU A 3 16.94 13.33 -41.96
C LEU A 3 17.07 14.18 -40.69
N ALA A 4 15.95 14.60 -40.12
CA ALA A 4 15.89 15.23 -38.81
C ALA A 4 15.05 14.33 -37.89
N VAL A 5 15.60 14.00 -36.72
CA VAL A 5 14.96 13.18 -35.70
C VAL A 5 14.99 13.95 -34.39
N GLY A 6 13.82 14.23 -33.82
CA GLY A 6 13.73 14.69 -32.42
C GLY A 6 14.07 13.55 -31.47
N ILE A 7 14.71 13.83 -30.33
CA ILE A 7 14.96 12.81 -29.31
C ILE A 7 13.63 12.58 -28.58
N PRO A 8 13.11 11.33 -28.49
CA PRO A 8 11.88 11.07 -27.76
C PRO A 8 12.09 11.33 -26.26
N THR A 9 11.26 12.20 -25.68
CA THR A 9 11.13 12.32 -24.22
C THR A 9 9.66 12.12 -23.86
N GLY A 10 9.29 10.90 -23.47
CA GLY A 10 7.97 10.61 -22.91
C GLY A 10 6.89 10.20 -23.93
N CYS A 11 5.64 10.52 -23.60
CA CYS A 11 4.43 10.03 -24.25
C CYS A 11 4.04 10.70 -25.57
N GLU A 12 4.85 11.63 -26.04
CA GLU A 12 4.61 12.27 -27.32
C GLU A 12 5.25 11.46 -28.45
N PRO A 13 4.50 11.19 -29.54
CA PRO A 13 5.06 10.50 -30.69
C PRO A 13 6.17 11.35 -31.30
N THR A 14 7.32 10.73 -31.55
CA THR A 14 8.44 11.40 -32.21
C THR A 14 8.19 11.48 -33.70
N VAL A 15 8.21 12.69 -34.25
CA VAL A 15 8.05 12.92 -35.69
C VAL A 15 9.41 12.86 -36.38
N VAL A 16 9.56 11.92 -37.31
CA VAL A 16 10.68 11.80 -38.22
C VAL A 16 10.33 12.50 -39.53
N THR A 17 11.09 13.51 -39.90
CA THR A 17 10.85 14.27 -41.13
C THR A 17 11.90 13.94 -42.19
N PHE A 18 11.44 13.49 -43.35
CA PHE A 18 12.25 13.22 -44.54
C PHE A 18 12.11 14.38 -45.52
N THR A 19 13.23 15.03 -45.85
CA THR A 19 13.25 16.09 -46.87
C THR A 19 14.06 15.64 -48.08
N ALA A 20 13.40 15.61 -49.25
CA ALA A 20 14.01 15.40 -50.54
C ALA A 20 14.20 16.75 -51.25
N ARG A 21 15.38 16.97 -51.83
CA ARG A 21 15.69 18.16 -52.64
C ARG A 21 16.15 17.70 -54.01
N ASP A 22 15.58 18.25 -55.07
CA ASP A 22 16.01 17.97 -56.44
C ASP A 22 17.22 18.83 -56.87
N LEU A 23 17.73 18.59 -58.08
CA LEU A 23 18.85 19.33 -58.67
C LEU A 23 18.51 20.82 -58.97
N ALA A 24 17.23 21.17 -59.07
CA ALA A 24 16.76 22.54 -59.23
C ALA A 24 16.63 23.28 -57.88
N GLY A 25 16.92 22.60 -56.76
CA GLY A 25 16.86 23.16 -55.42
C GLY A 25 15.46 23.13 -54.78
N LYS A 26 14.45 22.53 -55.43
CA LYS A 26 13.10 22.41 -54.89
C LYS A 26 13.04 21.27 -53.85
N GLU A 27 12.38 21.54 -52.73
CA GLU A 27 12.23 20.57 -51.65
C GLU A 27 10.81 19.98 -51.58
N SER A 28 10.72 18.72 -51.16
CA SER A 28 9.50 18.03 -50.76
C SER A 28 9.73 17.35 -49.41
N GLN A 29 8.69 17.30 -48.59
CA GLN A 29 8.75 16.72 -47.26
C GLN A 29 7.72 15.60 -47.11
N CYS A 30 8.11 14.56 -46.38
CA CYS A 30 7.22 13.52 -45.89
C CYS A 30 7.59 13.24 -44.43
N THR A 31 6.59 12.96 -43.60
CA THR A 31 6.79 12.70 -42.17
C THR A 31 6.32 11.31 -41.82
N SER A 32 7.00 10.68 -40.86
CA SER A 32 6.56 9.45 -40.20
C SER A 32 6.63 9.62 -38.69
N THR A 33 5.73 8.99 -37.95
CA THR A 33 5.72 9.05 -36.49
C THR A 33 6.19 7.74 -35.90
N ILE A 34 7.07 7.80 -34.91
CA ILE A 34 7.49 6.65 -34.11
C ILE A 34 7.10 6.92 -32.66
N GLU A 35 6.40 5.97 -32.07
CA GLU A 35 6.00 6.04 -30.67
C GLU A 35 6.81 5.03 -29.86
N PHE A 36 7.50 5.52 -28.83
CA PHE A 36 8.17 4.69 -27.82
C PHE A 36 7.42 4.85 -26.52
N ASN A 37 6.67 3.81 -26.13
CA ASN A 37 5.98 3.81 -24.86
C ASN A 37 6.81 3.03 -23.84
N ALA A 38 7.29 3.71 -22.80
CA ALA A 38 7.92 3.04 -21.67
C ALA A 38 6.86 2.27 -20.87
N GLU A 39 7.22 1.13 -20.28
CA GLU A 39 6.27 0.43 -19.41
C GLU A 39 5.97 1.29 -18.16
N PRO A 40 4.70 1.38 -17.72
CA PRO A 40 4.37 2.07 -16.48
C PRO A 40 4.97 1.32 -15.30
N SER A 41 5.37 2.04 -14.24
CA SER A 41 5.95 1.46 -13.03
C SER A 41 5.30 2.03 -11.77
N ALA A 42 5.20 1.21 -10.73
CA ALA A 42 4.67 1.61 -9.43
C ALA A 42 5.62 1.24 -8.29
N LEU A 43 5.81 2.17 -7.36
CA LEU A 43 6.44 1.91 -6.07
C LEU A 43 5.36 1.93 -4.99
N ILE A 44 5.17 0.82 -4.27
CA ILE A 44 4.26 0.74 -3.14
C ILE A 44 5.04 1.04 -1.86
N GLU A 45 4.60 2.02 -1.08
CA GLU A 45 5.22 2.36 0.20
C GLU A 45 4.78 1.40 1.31
N LEU A 46 5.72 1.08 2.21
CA LEU A 46 5.39 0.36 3.43
C LEU A 46 4.45 1.17 4.32
N PRO A 47 3.42 0.55 4.90
CA PRO A 47 2.58 1.19 5.91
C PRO A 47 3.41 1.69 7.08
N GLN A 48 3.08 2.87 7.59
CA GLN A 48 3.74 3.48 8.76
C GLN A 48 3.53 2.67 10.05
N VAL A 49 2.51 1.81 10.08
CA VAL A 49 2.15 0.96 11.20
C VAL A 49 2.20 -0.49 10.74
N ALA A 50 2.81 -1.36 11.54
CA ALA A 50 2.85 -2.78 11.23
C ALA A 50 1.43 -3.35 11.12
N PRO A 51 1.15 -4.21 10.13
CA PRO A 51 -0.18 -4.75 9.94
C PRO A 51 -0.66 -5.61 11.12
N VAL A 52 -1.83 -5.27 11.66
CA VAL A 52 -2.53 -6.03 12.69
C VAL A 52 -3.80 -6.62 12.11
N VAL A 53 -4.06 -7.89 12.42
CA VAL A 53 -5.29 -8.60 12.02
C VAL A 53 -6.53 -7.81 12.46
N GLY A 54 -7.47 -7.60 11.55
CA GLY A 54 -8.73 -6.87 11.78
C GLY A 54 -8.62 -5.34 11.76
N ASN A 55 -7.41 -4.78 11.78
CA ASN A 55 -7.24 -3.32 11.81
C ASN A 55 -7.17 -2.75 10.39
N PRO A 56 -7.90 -1.65 10.11
CA PRO A 56 -7.84 -1.00 8.81
C PRO A 56 -6.40 -0.58 8.47
N ILE A 57 -6.01 -0.74 7.21
CA ILE A 57 -4.68 -0.36 6.73
C ILE A 57 -4.80 0.41 5.42
N SER A 58 -3.84 1.29 5.14
CA SER A 58 -3.77 2.04 3.89
C SER A 58 -2.42 1.83 3.22
N PHE A 59 -2.43 1.71 1.90
CA PHE A 59 -1.25 1.59 1.06
C PHE A 59 -1.14 2.84 0.20
N LYS A 60 0.08 3.34 0.05
CA LYS A 60 0.39 4.44 -0.85
C LYS A 60 1.22 3.94 -2.02
N SER A 61 1.05 4.58 -3.17
CA SER A 61 1.84 4.27 -4.35
C SER A 61 2.25 5.52 -5.11
N GLU A 62 3.49 5.52 -5.56
CA GLU A 62 4.00 6.48 -6.54
C GLU A 62 4.13 5.81 -7.90
N PHE A 63 3.77 6.53 -8.97
CA PHE A 63 3.82 6.00 -10.34
C PHE A 63 4.85 6.74 -11.17
N SER A 64 5.54 6.02 -12.04
CA SER A 64 6.52 6.57 -12.97
C SER A 64 6.51 5.79 -14.29
N GLY A 65 7.11 6.35 -15.35
CA GLY A 65 7.05 5.74 -16.68
C GLY A 65 5.64 5.69 -17.28
N GLY A 66 5.50 5.08 -18.45
CA GLY A 66 4.23 4.96 -19.17
C GLY A 66 3.53 6.27 -19.51
N CYS A 67 2.30 6.12 -20.03
CA CYS A 67 1.46 7.23 -20.45
C CYS A 67 0.15 7.34 -19.69
N GLY A 68 0.02 8.42 -18.94
CA GLY A 68 -1.22 8.75 -18.25
C GLY A 68 -2.37 9.06 -19.23
N PRO A 69 -3.64 8.90 -18.81
CA PRO A 69 -4.06 8.41 -17.50
C PRO A 69 -3.82 6.90 -17.31
N PHE A 70 -3.59 6.49 -16.06
CA PHE A 70 -3.40 5.08 -15.70
C PHE A 70 -4.70 4.48 -15.15
N GLU A 71 -5.06 3.30 -15.64
CA GLU A 71 -6.01 2.41 -14.97
C GLU A 71 -5.24 1.61 -13.90
N VAL A 72 -5.67 1.71 -12.64
CA VAL A 72 -4.95 1.12 -11.50
C VAL A 72 -5.88 0.22 -10.70
N ASN A 73 -5.48 -1.04 -10.55
CA ASN A 73 -6.23 -2.07 -9.83
C ASN A 73 -5.38 -2.64 -8.69
N TRP A 74 -5.96 -2.75 -7.50
CA TRP A 74 -5.29 -3.28 -6.32
C TRP A 74 -5.86 -4.63 -5.90
N PHE A 75 -4.98 -5.58 -5.63
CA PHE A 75 -5.35 -6.90 -5.12
C PHE A 75 -4.37 -7.37 -4.08
N ILE A 76 -4.81 -8.28 -3.21
CA ILE A 76 -3.99 -8.85 -2.17
C ILE A 76 -4.09 -10.37 -2.18
N ILE A 77 -2.97 -11.02 -1.98
CA ILE A 77 -2.86 -12.47 -1.89
C ILE A 77 -2.24 -12.81 -0.54
N GLY A 78 -2.75 -13.85 0.13
CA GLY A 78 -2.24 -14.27 1.41
C GLY A 78 -2.76 -15.65 1.80
N PRO A 79 -2.94 -15.93 3.11
CA PRO A 79 -3.46 -17.21 3.59
C PRO A 79 -4.93 -17.45 3.24
N VAL A 80 -5.63 -16.40 2.79
CA VAL A 80 -7.02 -16.43 2.33
C VAL A 80 -7.08 -16.26 0.82
N ALA A 81 -8.26 -16.50 0.24
CA ALA A 81 -8.50 -16.27 -1.18
C ALA A 81 -8.10 -14.84 -1.59
N PRO A 82 -7.61 -14.63 -2.82
CA PRO A 82 -7.26 -13.29 -3.31
C PRO A 82 -8.43 -12.32 -3.15
N GLU A 83 -8.13 -11.12 -2.63
CA GLU A 83 -9.13 -10.08 -2.41
C GLU A 83 -8.80 -8.88 -3.29
N PHE A 84 -9.80 -8.41 -4.04
CA PHE A 84 -9.74 -7.16 -4.78
C PHE A 84 -10.06 -6.01 -3.81
N ILE A 85 -9.12 -5.07 -3.67
CA ILE A 85 -9.25 -3.96 -2.72
C ILE A 85 -10.01 -2.79 -3.36
N GLY A 86 -9.70 -2.49 -4.63
CA GLY A 86 -10.32 -1.39 -5.35
C GLY A 86 -9.49 -0.85 -6.51
N ASN A 87 -10.02 0.19 -7.14
CA ASN A 87 -9.34 0.94 -8.18
C ASN A 87 -8.90 2.31 -7.63
N GLY A 88 -7.72 2.79 -8.02
CA GLY A 88 -7.32 4.15 -7.66
C GLY A 88 -5.82 4.39 -7.64
N THR A 89 -5.47 5.67 -7.80
CA THR A 89 -4.11 6.20 -7.74
C THR A 89 -3.81 6.78 -6.35
N GLY A 90 -2.54 6.76 -5.94
CA GLY A 90 -2.04 7.49 -4.77
C GLY A 90 -2.25 6.77 -3.44
N THR A 91 -3.49 6.50 -3.01
CA THR A 91 -3.76 5.80 -1.74
C THR A 91 -4.98 4.90 -1.85
N ILE A 92 -4.84 3.65 -1.40
CA ILE A 92 -5.94 2.69 -1.27
C ILE A 92 -6.07 2.24 0.18
N ARG A 93 -7.31 2.01 0.65
CA ARG A 93 -7.59 1.59 2.02
C ARG A 93 -8.26 0.22 2.02
N LEU A 94 -7.79 -0.68 2.88
CA LEU A 94 -8.45 -1.95 3.21
C LEU A 94 -9.21 -1.77 4.54
N PRO A 95 -10.54 -1.53 4.51
CA PRO A 95 -11.27 -1.08 5.70
C PRO A 95 -11.38 -2.12 6.81
N LYS A 96 -11.43 -3.40 6.46
CA LYS A 96 -11.56 -4.52 7.41
C LYS A 96 -10.20 -5.03 7.92
N GLY A 97 -9.10 -4.53 7.36
CA GLY A 97 -7.78 -5.08 7.62
C GLY A 97 -7.61 -6.51 7.14
N PHE A 98 -6.56 -7.15 7.65
CA PHE A 98 -6.25 -8.55 7.34
C PHE A 98 -7.12 -9.51 8.16
N PRO A 99 -7.75 -10.52 7.55
CA PRO A 99 -8.65 -11.42 8.27
C PRO A 99 -7.92 -12.47 9.12
N LEU A 100 -6.69 -12.84 8.74
CA LEU A 100 -5.88 -13.85 9.43
C LEU A 100 -4.44 -13.38 9.58
N PRO A 101 -3.69 -13.90 10.57
CA PRO A 101 -2.25 -13.68 10.62
C PRO A 101 -1.55 -14.44 9.49
N GLY A 102 -0.43 -13.90 9.01
CA GLY A 102 0.41 -14.55 8.01
C GLY A 102 1.03 -13.58 7.02
N LYS A 103 1.68 -14.15 6.02
CA LYS A 103 2.33 -13.40 4.94
C LYS A 103 1.32 -12.99 3.88
N TYR A 104 1.41 -11.72 3.48
CA TYR A 104 0.57 -11.13 2.45
C TYR A 104 1.45 -10.46 1.40
N THR A 105 0.99 -10.53 0.15
CA THR A 105 1.57 -9.81 -0.97
C THR A 105 0.49 -8.89 -1.52
N VAL A 106 0.71 -7.59 -1.40
CA VAL A 106 -0.11 -6.55 -2.03
C VAL A 106 0.39 -6.36 -3.44
N PHE A 107 -0.53 -6.31 -4.40
CA PHE A 107 -0.22 -6.06 -5.79
C PHE A 107 -0.94 -4.84 -6.30
N VAL A 108 -0.26 -4.11 -7.18
CA VAL A 108 -0.83 -3.04 -7.99
C VAL A 108 -0.62 -3.38 -9.46
N GLY A 109 -1.74 -3.51 -10.18
CA GLY A 109 -1.77 -3.65 -11.63
C GLY A 109 -1.96 -2.27 -12.25
N LEU A 110 -1.11 -1.92 -13.19
CA LEU A 110 -1.18 -0.69 -13.97
C LEU A 110 -1.48 -1.03 -15.42
N LYS A 111 -2.35 -0.23 -16.02
CA LYS A 111 -2.51 -0.17 -17.47
C LYS A 111 -2.48 1.28 -17.90
N ASP A 112 -1.60 1.59 -18.83
CA ASP A 112 -1.48 2.95 -19.34
C ASP A 112 -2.45 3.23 -20.50
N ALA A 113 -2.50 4.49 -20.93
CA ALA A 113 -3.39 4.93 -22.01
C ALA A 113 -3.07 4.30 -23.38
N LYS A 114 -1.89 3.70 -23.52
CA LYS A 114 -1.43 3.02 -24.74
C LYS A 114 -1.59 1.50 -24.65
N GLY A 115 -2.09 0.99 -23.53
CA GLY A 115 -2.40 -0.41 -23.30
C GLY A 115 -1.24 -1.26 -22.77
N CYS A 116 -0.10 -0.66 -22.42
CA CYS A 116 0.97 -1.37 -21.73
C CYS A 116 0.57 -1.66 -20.29
N ASN A 117 0.73 -2.92 -19.89
CA ASN A 117 0.40 -3.38 -18.55
C ASN A 117 1.67 -3.62 -17.75
N SER A 118 1.63 -3.36 -16.45
CA SER A 118 2.68 -3.77 -15.53
C SER A 118 2.10 -4.16 -14.17
N PHE A 119 2.85 -4.94 -13.41
CA PHE A 119 2.47 -5.41 -12.09
C PHE A 119 3.61 -5.21 -11.10
N HIS A 120 3.30 -4.64 -9.95
CA HIS A 120 4.26 -4.42 -8.87
C HIS A 120 3.69 -4.98 -7.59
N SER A 121 4.56 -5.39 -6.67
CA SER A 121 4.15 -6.02 -5.41
C SER A 121 4.91 -5.52 -4.21
N LEU A 122 4.30 -5.67 -3.04
CA LEU A 122 4.87 -5.41 -1.74
C LEU A 122 4.52 -6.58 -0.81
N GLU A 123 5.55 -7.19 -0.23
CA GLU A 123 5.38 -8.24 0.77
C GLU A 123 5.32 -7.65 2.18
N MET A 124 4.46 -8.24 3.01
CA MET A 124 4.32 -7.88 4.41
C MET A 124 3.77 -9.05 5.23
N GLU A 125 3.76 -8.90 6.55
CA GLU A 125 3.22 -9.89 7.46
C GLU A 125 2.21 -9.23 8.40
N ALA A 126 1.01 -9.79 8.45
CA ALA A 126 0.00 -9.41 9.42
C ALA A 126 0.12 -10.30 10.65
N LYS A 127 0.21 -9.67 11.82
CA LYS A 127 0.28 -10.38 13.10
C LYS A 127 -1.04 -10.22 13.85
N ARG A 128 -1.40 -11.27 14.58
CA ARG A 128 -2.49 -11.21 15.57
C ARG A 128 -1.87 -10.76 16.88
N LEU A 129 -2.42 -9.71 17.49
CA LEU A 129 -2.01 -9.31 18.83
C LEU A 129 -2.48 -10.35 19.84
N ARG A 130 -1.64 -10.60 20.84
CA ARG A 130 -2.01 -11.41 21.98
C ARG A 130 -2.90 -10.57 22.90
N SER A 131 -4.00 -11.14 23.41
CA SER A 131 -4.82 -10.44 24.40
C SER A 131 -3.97 -10.14 25.63
N GLY A 132 -3.98 -8.90 26.10
CA GLY A 132 -3.14 -8.40 27.17
C GLY A 132 -1.73 -7.92 26.77
N ASP A 133 -1.30 -8.10 25.52
CA ASP A 133 -0.05 -7.51 24.97
C ASP A 133 -0.39 -6.12 24.41
N VAL A 134 -0.45 -5.15 25.32
CA VAL A 134 -0.94 -3.80 25.06
C VAL A 134 0.16 -2.94 24.42
N ASN A 135 1.42 -3.22 24.73
CA ASN A 135 2.56 -2.49 24.19
C ASN A 135 3.08 -3.06 22.84
N GLY A 136 2.66 -4.27 22.47
CA GLY A 136 3.01 -4.94 21.22
C GLY A 136 4.40 -5.60 21.22
N ASP A 137 4.93 -5.96 22.40
CA ASP A 137 6.24 -6.60 22.57
C ASP A 137 6.20 -8.14 22.49
N GLU A 138 5.03 -8.71 22.18
CA GLU A 138 4.74 -10.14 22.06
C GLU A 138 4.71 -10.90 23.40
N THR A 139 4.91 -10.20 24.53
CA THR A 139 4.78 -10.75 25.88
C THR A 139 3.62 -10.09 26.63
N VAL A 140 3.16 -10.73 27.70
CA VAL A 140 2.09 -10.18 28.55
C VAL A 140 2.65 -10.07 29.96
N ASN A 141 2.97 -8.85 30.38
CA ASN A 141 3.77 -8.59 31.57
C ASN A 141 3.42 -7.24 32.22
N THR A 142 4.23 -6.83 33.21
CA THR A 142 4.01 -5.59 33.97
C THR A 142 4.05 -4.32 33.10
N PRO A 143 4.95 -4.16 32.11
CA PRO A 143 4.85 -3.11 31.10
C PRO A 143 3.47 -2.96 30.44
N ASP A 144 2.79 -4.06 30.08
CA ASP A 144 1.43 -3.98 29.53
C ASP A 144 0.43 -3.45 30.55
N LEU A 145 0.57 -3.87 31.80
CA LEU A 145 -0.25 -3.40 32.92
C LEU A 145 -0.12 -1.88 33.10
N VAL A 146 1.10 -1.37 33.07
CA VAL A 146 1.37 0.07 33.20
C VAL A 146 0.75 0.84 32.04
N LEU A 147 0.90 0.34 30.81
CA LEU A 147 0.32 0.99 29.64
C LEU A 147 -1.21 0.97 29.67
N LEU A 148 -1.83 -0.15 30.06
CA LEU A 148 -3.28 -0.25 30.21
C LEU A 148 -3.83 0.74 31.24
N ILE A 149 -3.15 0.90 32.38
CA ILE A 149 -3.51 1.91 33.39
C ILE A 149 -3.44 3.32 32.79
N GLN A 150 -2.39 3.64 32.05
CA GLN A 150 -2.25 4.97 31.41
C GLN A 150 -3.36 5.24 30.40
N VAL A 151 -3.77 4.20 29.66
CA VAL A 151 -4.88 4.26 28.70
C VAL A 151 -6.21 4.51 29.41
N ILE A 152 -6.53 3.74 30.47
CA ILE A 152 -7.76 3.91 31.27
C ILE A 152 -7.81 5.30 31.93
N LEU A 153 -6.67 5.82 32.37
CA LEU A 153 -6.56 7.16 32.97
C LEU A 153 -6.51 8.28 31.91
N GLY A 154 -6.63 7.99 30.62
CA GLY A 154 -6.61 8.98 29.54
C GLY A 154 -5.28 9.70 29.33
N HIS A 155 -4.18 9.17 29.88
CA HIS A 155 -2.84 9.72 29.68
C HIS A 155 -2.28 9.38 28.29
N VAL A 156 -2.81 8.31 27.68
CA VAL A 156 -2.47 7.89 26.32
C VAL A 156 -3.76 7.80 25.51
N PRO A 157 -3.96 8.66 24.48
CA PRO A 157 -5.13 8.58 23.62
C PRO A 157 -5.15 7.27 22.84
N LEU A 158 -6.29 6.58 22.84
CA LEU A 158 -6.49 5.32 22.10
C LEU A 158 -6.20 5.44 20.58
N GLY A 159 -6.31 6.66 20.02
CA GLY A 159 -6.02 6.93 18.62
C GLY A 159 -4.53 6.96 18.25
N ASP A 160 -3.65 7.21 19.23
CA ASP A 160 -2.19 7.30 19.00
C ASP A 160 -1.49 5.96 19.12
N VAL A 161 -2.20 4.93 19.59
CA VAL A 161 -1.66 3.58 19.73
C VAL A 161 -2.52 2.60 18.93
N PRO A 162 -2.25 2.45 17.62
CA PRO A 162 -3.00 1.56 16.73
C PRO A 162 -3.06 0.10 17.20
N ARG A 163 -2.19 -0.28 18.14
CA ARG A 163 -2.06 -1.63 18.71
C ARG A 163 -2.90 -1.84 19.96
N VAL A 164 -3.21 -0.79 20.73
CA VAL A 164 -3.77 -0.92 22.08
C VAL A 164 -5.20 -1.40 22.05
N ALA A 165 -6.06 -0.86 21.16
CA ALA A 165 -7.49 -1.09 21.29
C ALA A 165 -7.92 -2.58 21.23
N PRO A 166 -7.40 -3.41 20.30
CA PRO A 166 -7.80 -4.82 20.23
C PRO A 166 -7.16 -5.73 21.28
N SER A 167 -5.98 -5.35 21.82
CA SER A 167 -5.30 -6.17 22.84
C SER A 167 -5.63 -5.75 24.27
N ALA A 168 -6.12 -4.52 24.46
CA ALA A 168 -6.51 -3.96 25.75
C ALA A 168 -7.93 -4.32 26.21
N ASP A 169 -8.85 -4.63 25.29
CA ASP A 169 -10.17 -5.22 25.59
C ASP A 169 -9.98 -6.74 25.76
N ILE A 170 -9.75 -7.16 27.00
CA ILE A 170 -9.32 -8.52 27.37
C ILE A 170 -10.53 -9.40 27.67
N ASP A 171 -11.64 -8.84 28.19
CA ASP A 171 -12.86 -9.61 28.40
C ASP A 171 -13.83 -9.59 27.20
N GLY A 172 -13.59 -8.76 26.20
CA GLY A 172 -14.29 -8.73 24.93
C GLY A 172 -15.64 -8.02 24.99
N ASP A 173 -15.86 -7.16 25.98
CA ASP A 173 -17.10 -6.41 26.16
C ASP A 173 -17.18 -5.14 25.28
N GLY A 174 -16.09 -4.80 24.59
CA GLY A 174 -15.97 -3.64 23.70
C GLY A 174 -15.54 -2.34 24.40
N PHE A 175 -15.27 -2.37 25.71
CA PHE A 175 -14.90 -1.21 26.52
C PHE A 175 -13.61 -1.44 27.30
N ILE A 176 -12.57 -0.66 26.99
CA ILE A 176 -11.31 -0.71 27.74
C ILE A 176 -11.50 -0.05 29.11
N ASN A 177 -11.56 -0.86 30.18
CA ASN A 177 -11.88 -0.40 31.54
C ASN A 177 -11.18 -1.23 32.65
N ILE A 178 -11.58 -1.03 33.92
CA ILE A 178 -10.98 -1.71 35.08
C ILE A 178 -11.20 -3.23 35.03
N ALA A 179 -12.26 -3.71 34.37
CA ALA A 179 -12.48 -5.14 34.16
C ALA A 179 -11.31 -5.77 33.37
N ASP A 180 -10.85 -5.13 32.30
CA ASP A 180 -9.67 -5.57 31.54
C ASP A 180 -8.41 -5.55 32.40
N LEU A 181 -8.24 -4.51 33.23
CA LEU A 181 -7.12 -4.42 34.14
C LEU A 181 -7.07 -5.61 35.11
N ILE A 182 -8.23 -6.00 35.65
CA ILE A 182 -8.34 -7.17 36.54
C ILE A 182 -7.97 -8.44 35.76
N ARG A 183 -8.48 -8.62 34.53
CA ARG A 183 -8.14 -9.77 33.68
C ARG A 183 -6.64 -9.83 33.38
N LEU A 184 -6.02 -8.71 33.07
CA LEU A 184 -4.58 -8.64 32.81
C LEU A 184 -3.76 -9.07 34.02
N ILE A 185 -4.14 -8.60 35.22
CA ILE A 185 -3.49 -9.01 36.47
C ILE A 185 -3.63 -10.52 36.71
N GLN A 186 -4.80 -11.10 36.43
CA GLN A 186 -5.02 -12.54 36.54
C GLN A 186 -4.12 -13.33 35.58
N ILE A 187 -4.00 -12.88 34.33
CA ILE A 187 -3.12 -13.48 33.31
C ILE A 187 -1.65 -13.45 33.78
N ILE A 188 -1.17 -12.28 34.22
CA ILE A 188 0.22 -12.10 34.68
C ILE A 188 0.50 -12.91 35.96
N SER A 189 -0.48 -13.02 36.86
CA SER A 189 -0.35 -13.74 38.14
C SER A 189 -0.50 -15.26 38.00
N GLY A 190 -0.77 -15.78 36.79
CA GLY A 190 -1.00 -17.20 36.55
C GLY A 190 -2.30 -17.73 37.15
N GLN A 191 -3.28 -16.84 37.37
CA GLN A 191 -4.60 -17.16 37.91
C GLN A 191 -5.70 -17.21 36.83
N ALA A 192 -5.31 -17.17 35.55
CA ALA A 192 -6.21 -17.16 34.40
C ALA A 192 -6.74 -18.56 34.02
#